data_AF-A0A650CEJ3-F1
#
_entry.id   AF-A0A650CEJ3-F1
#
_cell.length_a   1.000
_cell.length_b   1.000
_cell.length_c   1.000
_cell.angle_alpha   90.00
_cell.angle_beta   90.00
_cell.angle_gamma   90.00
#
_symmetry.space_group_name_H-M   'P 1'
#
loop_
_entity.id
_entity.type
_entity.pdbx_description
1 polymer ?
#
loop_
_entity_poly.entity_id
_entity_poly.type
_entity_poly.pdbx_seq_one_letter_code
_entity_poly.pdbx_strand_id
1 'polypeptide(L)' 'MDIYTIMLLGYQVSQKKTISAGIYTIKFHRRRKNNTYMYIVELEIEGKVIERGIFSEYSNAVIYAGEIFSRFR' A
#
# COMPACT_ATOMS: atom_id res chain seq x y z
N MET A 1 -1.38 16.54 -3.60
CA MET A 1 -1.23 15.66 -4.77
C MET A 1 -2.63 15.34 -5.27
N ASP A 2 -2.90 15.37 -6.57
CA ASP A 2 -4.24 15.05 -7.09
C ASP A 2 -4.53 13.53 -6.99
N ILE A 3 -5.81 13.16 -7.09
CA ILE A 3 -6.25 11.78 -6.91
C ILE A 3 -5.67 10.81 -7.95
N TYR A 4 -5.43 11.25 -9.19
CA TYR A 4 -4.87 10.38 -10.23
C TYR A 4 -3.42 10.02 -9.93
N THR A 5 -2.64 10.99 -9.46
CA THR A 5 -1.26 10.74 -9.03
C THR A 5 -1.20 9.80 -7.82
N ILE A 6 -2.08 9.97 -6.83
CA ILE A 6 -2.19 9.04 -5.68
C ILE A 6 -2.52 7.63 -6.17
N MET A 7 -3.51 7.49 -7.05
CA MET A 7 -3.89 6.18 -7.60
C MET A 7 -2.75 5.54 -8.41
N LEU A 8 -2.00 6.32 -9.18
CA LEU A 8 -0.84 5.82 -9.93
C LEU A 8 0.26 5.31 -9.00
N LEU A 9 0.58 6.06 -7.95
CA LEU A 9 1.55 5.64 -6.92
C LEU A 9 1.09 4.35 -6.24
N GLY A 10 -0.16 4.30 -5.80
CA GLY A 10 -0.75 3.14 -5.16
C GLY A 10 -0.75 1.91 -6.06
N TYR A 11 -1.05 2.09 -7.34
CA TYR A 11 -0.98 1.02 -8.34
C TYR A 11 0.45 0.51 -8.49
N GLN A 12 1.45 1.39 -8.53
CA GLN A 12 2.85 0.96 -8.58
C GLN A 12 3.25 0.13 -7.36
N VAL A 13 2.84 0.55 -6.14
CA VAL A 13 3.05 -0.23 -4.91
C VAL A 13 2.37 -1.60 -5.02
N SER A 14 1.12 -1.63 -5.50
CA SER A 14 0.36 -2.88 -5.63
C SER A 14 0.97 -3.85 -6.64
N GLN A 15 1.60 -3.36 -7.70
CA GLN A 15 2.31 -4.21 -8.68
C GLN A 15 3.62 -4.74 -8.10
N LYS A 16 4.42 -3.86 -7.47
CA LYS A 16 5.74 -4.22 -6.92
C LYS A 16 5.67 -5.04 -5.63
N LYS A 17 4.55 -5.00 -4.90
CA LYS A 17 4.31 -5.64 -3.59
C LYS A 17 5.16 -5.10 -2.44
N THR A 18 6.39 -4.71 -2.70
CA THR A 18 7.28 -4.08 -1.72
C THR A 18 8.01 -2.92 -2.39
N ILE A 19 7.97 -1.74 -1.78
CA ILE A 19 8.76 -0.57 -2.19
C ILE A 19 9.52 -0.07 -0.98
N SER A 20 10.83 0.10 -1.12
CA SER A 20 11.68 0.69 -0.09
C SER A 20 12.20 2.05 -0.53
N ALA A 21 12.14 3.03 0.36
CA ALA A 21 12.62 4.39 0.18
C ALA A 21 13.37 4.81 1.45
N GLY A 22 14.69 4.65 1.45
CA GLY A 22 15.51 4.84 2.65
C GLY A 22 15.10 3.87 3.76
N ILE A 23 14.75 4.41 4.93
CA ILE A 23 14.31 3.62 6.10
C ILE A 23 12.85 3.17 6.03
N TYR A 24 12.08 3.71 5.08
CA TYR A 24 10.67 3.41 4.91
C TYR A 24 10.49 2.23 3.95
N THR A 25 9.60 1.30 4.29
CA THR A 25 9.21 0.20 3.41
C THR A 25 7.70 0.07 3.38
N ILE A 26 7.11 0.10 2.19
CA ILE A 26 5.67 -0.11 1.99
C ILE A 26 5.48 -1.53 1.43
N LYS A 27 4.65 -2.33 2.09
CA LYS A 27 4.26 -3.66 1.64
C LYS A 27 2.79 -3.70 1.28
N PHE A 28 2.47 -4.41 0.20
CA PHE A 28 1.13 -4.59 -0.31
C PHE A 28 0.85 -6.08 -0.53
N HIS A 29 0.04 -6.64 0.34
CA HIS A 29 -0.34 -8.04 0.31
C HIS A 29 -1.75 -8.22 -0.21
N ARG A 30 -1.97 -9.30 -0.98
CA ARG A 30 -3.30 -9.79 -1.35
C ARG A 30 -3.46 -11.18 -0.77
N ARG A 31 -4.48 -11.39 0.04
CA ARG A 31 -4.89 -12.69 0.58
C ARG A 31 -6.25 -13.07 0.01
N ARG A 32 -6.49 -14.36 -0.22
CA ARG A 32 -7.80 -14.89 -0.59
C ARG A 32 -8.30 -15.76 0.55
N LYS A 33 -9.52 -15.53 1.03
CA LYS A 33 -10.17 -16.34 2.06
C LYS A 33 -11.64 -16.50 1.69
N ASN A 34 -12.14 -17.74 1.65
CA ASN A 34 -13.54 -18.06 1.37
C ASN A 34 -14.10 -17.28 0.16
N ASN A 35 -13.41 -17.38 -0.97
CA ASN A 35 -13.74 -16.70 -2.24
C ASN A 35 -13.69 -15.16 -2.22
N THR A 36 -13.27 -14.54 -1.12
CA THR A 36 -13.13 -13.08 -1.00
C THR A 36 -11.65 -12.69 -0.99
N TYR A 37 -11.32 -11.57 -1.65
CA TYR A 37 -9.99 -10.97 -1.58
C TYR A 37 -9.91 -9.97 -0.42
N MET A 38 -8.78 -10.01 0.28
CA MET A 38 -8.41 -9.04 1.30
C MET A 38 -7.05 -8.47 0.93
N TYR A 39 -6.92 -7.16 1.05
CA TYR A 39 -5.72 -6.40 0.74
C TYR A 39 -5.19 -5.81 2.03
N ILE A 40 -3.90 -5.99 2.28
CA ILE A 40 -3.22 -5.46 3.47
C ILE A 40 -2.08 -4.59 2.99
N VAL A 41 -2.06 -3.35 3.44
CA VAL A 41 -0.98 -2.40 3.16
C VAL A 41 -0.30 -2.06 4.46
N GLU A 42 1.02 -2.20 4.51
CA GLU A 42 1.84 -1.94 5.70
C GLU A 42 2.91 -0.91 5.36
N LEU A 43 3.12 0.04 6.25
CA LEU A 43 4.29 0.91 6.26
C LEU A 43 5.19 0.47 7.41
N GLU A 44 6.44 0.20 7.07
CA GLU A 44 7.51 -0.13 8.00
C GLU A 44 8.53 0.99 8.06
N ILE A 45 9.04 1.26 9.27
CA ILE A 45 10.25 2.04 9.51
C ILE A 45 11.26 1.10 10.15
N GLU A 46 12.43 0.94 9.53
CA GLU A 46 13.51 0.06 10.03
C GLU A 46 13.01 -1.37 10.33
N GLY A 47 12.13 -1.89 9.48
CA GLY A 47 11.55 -3.23 9.59
C GLY A 47 10.42 -3.38 10.62
N LYS A 48 10.00 -2.30 11.29
CA LYS A 48 8.86 -2.30 12.22
C LYS A 48 7.63 -1.69 11.56
N VAL A 49 6.52 -2.43 11.54
CA VAL A 49 5.24 -1.93 11.04
C VAL A 49 4.74 -0.81 11.96
N ILE A 50 4.64 0.40 11.42
CA ILE A 50 4.14 1.59 12.14
C ILE A 50 2.72 1.95 11.75
N GLU A 51 2.27 1.54 10.57
CA GLU A 51 0.94 1.82 10.05
C GLU A 51 0.48 0.64 9.18
N ARG A 52 -0.80 0.26 9.31
CA ARG A 52 -1.41 -0.87 8.59
C ARG A 52 -2.86 -0.57 8.23
N GLY A 53 -3.21 -0.79 6.98
CA GLY A 53 -4.58 -0.76 6.47
C GLY A 53 -5.02 -2.13 5.94
N ILE A 54 -6.27 -2.52 6.18
CA ILE A 54 -6.86 -3.76 5.69
C ILE A 54 -8.16 -3.43 4.94
N PHE A 55 -8.29 -3.92 3.71
CA PHE A 55 -9.38 -3.56 2.80
C PHE A 55 -9.93 -4.79 2.08
N SER A 56 -11.24 -4.82 1.85
CA SER A 56 -11.89 -5.79 0.95
C SER A 56 -11.89 -5.30 -0.51
N GLU A 57 -11.87 -3.99 -0.72
CA GLU A 57 -11.84 -3.37 -2.04
C GLU A 57 -10.42 -3.00 -2.47
N TYR A 58 -10.08 -3.40 -3.69
CA TYR A 58 -8.76 -3.13 -4.27
C TYR A 58 -8.47 -1.64 -4.43
N SER A 59 -9.46 -0.85 -4.88
CA SER A 59 -9.36 0.60 -5.06
C SER A 59 -8.95 1.30 -3.78
N ASN A 60 -9.58 0.96 -2.65
CA ASN A 60 -9.30 1.59 -1.36
C ASN A 60 -7.89 1.25 -0.88
N ALA A 61 -7.45 -0.01 -1.06
CA ALA A 61 -6.08 -0.40 -0.75
C ALA A 61 -5.05 0.34 -1.62
N VAL A 62 -5.35 0.52 -2.92
CA VAL A 62 -4.50 1.27 -3.85
C VAL A 62 -4.41 2.74 -3.42
N ILE A 63 -5.54 3.40 -3.17
CA ILE A 63 -5.56 4.80 -2.74
C ILE A 63 -4.74 4.96 -1.47
N TYR A 64 -4.96 4.10 -0.48
CA TYR A 64 -4.23 4.13 0.78
C TYR A 64 -2.72 3.93 0.62
N ALA A 65 -2.31 2.96 -0.20
CA ALA A 65 -0.89 2.76 -0.53
C ALA A 65 -0.27 3.97 -1.24
N GLY A 66 -1.05 4.62 -2.11
CA GLY A 66 -0.64 5.84 -2.82
C GLY A 66 -0.48 7.03 -1.89
N GLU A 67 -1.40 7.20 -0.94
CA GLU A 67 -1.32 8.23 0.09
C GLU A 67 -0.08 8.03 0.95
N ILE A 68 0.19 6.81 1.43
CA ILE A 68 1.42 6.49 2.16
C ILE A 68 2.65 6.85 1.31
N PHE A 69 2.71 6.38 0.07
CA PHE A 69 3.88 6.62 -0.78
C PHE A 69 4.09 8.10 -1.10
N SER A 70 3.02 8.89 -1.22
CA SER A 70 3.09 10.33 -1.48
C SER A 70 3.74 11.14 -0.34
N ARG A 71 3.79 10.60 0.89
CA ARG A 71 4.39 11.29 2.05
C ARG A 71 5.92 11.34 2.00
N PHE A 72 6.55 10.50 1.17
CA PHE A 72 8.02 10.35 1.11
C PHE A 72 8.61 10.79 -0.23
N ARG A 73 7.81 11.45 -1.07
CA ARG A 73 8.20 11.98 -2.39
C ARG A 73 8.15 13.49 -2.37
#